data_AF-A0A7S4CS84-F1
#
_entry.id   AF-A0A7S4CS84-F1
#
_cell.length_a   1.000
_cell.length_b   1.000
_cell.length_c   1.000
_cell.angle_alpha   90.00
_cell.angle_beta   90.00
_cell.angle_gamma   90.00
#
_symmetry.space_group_name_H-M   'P 1'
#
loop_
_entity.id
_entity.type
_entity.pdbx_description
1 polymer ?
#
loop_
_entity_poly.entity_id
_entity_poly.type
_entity_poly.pdbx_seq_one_letter_code
_entity_poly.pdbx_strand_id
1 'polypeptide(L)'
;DRRWFTEFARLTRGIVDVYTEHIYSMGEGNPRAQPRLSETVLKPQYLDRIKGHVRDVSGFFKDVGLRANGQEFWVGEGGGCYNSGYPGLTNTFLSGFWWLDQLGIM
;
A
#
# COMPACT_ATOMS: atom_id res chain seq x y z
N ASP A 1 11.77 -1.57 -4.86
CA ASP A 1 13.23 -1.81 -4.65
C ASP A 1 13.75 -0.75 -3.68
N ARG A 2 14.25 -1.16 -2.49
CA ARG A 2 14.71 -0.20 -1.46
C ARG A 2 15.95 0.58 -1.92
N ARG A 3 16.87 -0.03 -2.65
CA ARG A 3 18.10 0.61 -3.12
C ARG A 3 17.79 1.70 -4.13
N TRP A 4 16.94 1.39 -5.11
CA TRP A 4 16.48 2.37 -6.10
C TRP A 4 15.81 3.57 -5.43
N PHE A 5 14.88 3.32 -4.50
CA PHE A 5 14.14 4.40 -3.84
C PHE A 5 15.03 5.24 -2.93
N THR A 6 16.04 4.63 -2.31
CA THR A 6 17.07 5.36 -1.52
C THR A 6 17.81 6.35 -2.40
N GLU A 7 18.25 5.90 -3.58
CA GLU A 7 18.98 6.77 -4.51
C GLU A 7 18.07 7.87 -5.09
N PHE A 8 16.84 7.52 -5.45
CA PHE A 8 15.84 8.49 -5.88
C PHE A 8 15.60 9.56 -4.81
N ALA A 9 15.35 9.16 -3.56
CA ALA A 9 15.18 10.08 -2.42
C ALA A 9 16.39 10.98 -2.19
N ARG A 10 17.61 10.43 -2.32
CA ARG A 10 18.86 11.19 -2.17
C ARG A 10 19.01 12.26 -3.23
N LEU A 11 18.71 11.93 -4.50
CA LEU A 11 18.88 12.83 -5.64
C LEU A 11 17.78 13.91 -5.72
N THR A 12 16.60 13.65 -5.16
CA THR A 12 15.43 14.53 -5.29
C THR A 12 15.06 15.27 -4.00
N ARG A 13 15.89 15.16 -2.96
CA ARG A 13 15.64 15.79 -1.66
C ARG A 13 15.50 17.31 -1.81
N GLY A 14 14.36 17.85 -1.35
CA GLY A 14 14.03 19.27 -1.47
C GLY A 14 13.60 19.72 -2.86
N ILE A 15 13.49 18.79 -3.82
CA ILE A 15 12.97 19.05 -5.17
C ILE A 15 11.55 18.48 -5.31
N VAL A 16 11.35 17.25 -4.85
CA VAL A 16 10.03 16.60 -4.85
C VAL A 16 9.28 16.98 -3.58
N ASP A 17 8.07 17.50 -3.74
CA ASP A 17 7.19 17.88 -2.62
C ASP A 17 6.68 16.64 -1.86
N VAL A 18 6.24 15.62 -2.61
CA VAL A 18 5.60 14.42 -2.09
C VAL A 18 6.15 13.17 -2.76
N TYR A 19 6.51 12.18 -1.96
CA TYR A 19 6.88 10.84 -2.43
C TYR A 19 5.65 9.94 -2.41
N THR A 20 5.42 9.22 -3.50
CA THR A 20 4.25 8.34 -3.62
C THR A 20 4.66 6.89 -3.81
N GLU A 21 3.92 5.97 -3.20
CA GLU A 21 3.94 4.55 -3.56
C GLU A 21 2.59 4.06 -4.07
N HIS A 22 2.62 2.89 -4.71
CA HIS A 22 1.43 2.17 -5.11
C HIS A 22 1.23 0.98 -4.17
N ILE A 23 -0.01 0.70 -3.79
CA ILE A 23 -0.33 -0.40 -2.88
C ILE A 23 -1.53 -1.23 -3.35
N TYR A 24 -1.38 -2.55 -3.17
CA TYR A 24 -2.38 -3.56 -3.53
C TYR A 24 -2.40 -4.66 -2.47
N SER A 25 -3.02 -4.35 -1.32
CA SER A 25 -2.91 -5.14 -0.08
C SER A 25 -3.53 -6.53 -0.17
N MET A 26 -4.47 -6.76 -1.11
CA MET A 26 -5.12 -8.05 -1.33
C MET A 26 -4.49 -8.90 -2.46
N GLY A 27 -3.39 -8.45 -3.06
CA GLY A 27 -2.67 -9.22 -4.09
C GLY A 27 -3.33 -9.23 -5.48
N GLU A 28 -3.22 -10.33 -6.21
CA GLU A 28 -3.64 -10.45 -7.62
C GLU A 28 -5.17 -10.47 -7.81
N GLY A 29 -5.68 -9.68 -8.75
CA GLY A 29 -7.10 -9.67 -9.14
C GLY A 29 -7.59 -10.89 -9.94
N ASN A 30 -6.93 -12.04 -9.80
CA ASN A 30 -7.22 -13.24 -10.59
C ASN A 30 -7.87 -14.33 -9.73
N PRO A 31 -9.17 -14.63 -9.92
CA PRO A 31 -9.87 -15.66 -9.17
C PRO A 31 -9.26 -17.05 -9.26
N ARG A 32 -8.53 -17.37 -10.33
CA ARG A 32 -7.86 -18.68 -10.45
C ARG A 32 -6.62 -18.77 -9.57
N ALA A 33 -5.89 -17.66 -9.43
CA ALA A 33 -4.71 -17.58 -8.56
C ALA A 33 -5.12 -17.45 -7.08
N GLN A 34 -6.25 -16.79 -6.80
CA GLN A 34 -6.73 -16.54 -5.44
C GLN A 34 -8.20 -16.98 -5.21
N PRO A 35 -8.53 -18.28 -5.31
CA PRO A 35 -9.93 -18.76 -5.30
C PRO A 35 -10.69 -18.53 -3.99
N ARG A 36 -9.98 -18.29 -2.87
CA ARG A 36 -10.57 -18.06 -1.55
C ARG A 36 -10.42 -16.62 -1.04
N LEU A 37 -10.08 -15.67 -1.93
CA LEU A 37 -9.78 -14.31 -1.50
C LEU A 37 -10.94 -13.67 -0.73
N SER A 38 -12.17 -13.85 -1.22
CA SER A 38 -13.39 -13.32 -0.58
C SER A 38 -13.62 -13.83 0.84
N GLU A 39 -13.16 -15.03 1.17
CA GLU A 39 -13.24 -15.59 2.53
C GLU A 39 -12.08 -15.10 3.41
N THR A 40 -10.90 -14.94 2.82
CA THR A 40 -9.69 -14.57 3.56
C THR A 40 -9.61 -13.09 3.87
N VAL A 41 -10.10 -12.21 2.99
CA VAL A 41 -10.08 -10.75 3.18
C VAL A 41 -10.89 -10.29 4.39
N LEU A 42 -11.92 -11.06 4.77
CA LEU A 42 -12.73 -10.78 5.97
C LEU A 42 -12.04 -11.15 7.28
N LYS A 43 -10.85 -11.78 7.21
CA LYS A 43 -10.08 -12.15 8.41
C LYS A 43 -9.16 -10.99 8.78
N PRO A 44 -9.19 -10.48 10.03
CA PRO A 44 -8.33 -9.38 10.47
C PRO A 44 -6.84 -9.66 10.23
N GLN A 45 -6.40 -10.91 10.43
CA GLN A 45 -5.01 -11.32 10.23
C GLN A 45 -4.56 -11.21 8.77
N TYR A 46 -5.50 -11.22 7.81
CA TYR A 46 -5.19 -10.99 6.41
C TYR A 46 -4.95 -9.49 6.16
N LEU A 47 -5.83 -8.63 6.68
CA LEU A 47 -5.73 -7.17 6.54
C LEU A 47 -4.50 -6.61 7.28
N ASP A 48 -4.18 -7.14 8.46
CA ASP A 48 -3.04 -6.74 9.29
C ASP A 48 -1.67 -6.86 8.60
N ARG A 49 -1.58 -7.61 7.50
CA ARG A 49 -0.34 -7.79 6.74
C ARG A 49 0.24 -6.46 6.25
N ILE A 50 -0.61 -5.47 5.97
CA ILE A 50 -0.15 -4.17 5.47
C ILE A 50 0.54 -3.34 6.57
N LYS A 51 0.24 -3.57 7.85
CA LYS A 51 0.81 -2.81 8.98
C LYS A 51 2.34 -2.85 9.01
N GLY A 52 2.93 -4.01 8.68
CA GLY A 52 4.37 -4.16 8.58
C GLY A 52 4.96 -3.26 7.50
N HIS A 53 4.34 -3.24 6.31
CA HIS A 53 4.75 -2.39 5.20
C HIS A 53 4.66 -0.90 5.54
N VAL A 54 3.54 -0.43 6.11
CA VAL A 54 3.37 0.97 6.54
C VAL A 54 4.47 1.38 7.54
N ARG A 55 4.78 0.51 8.51
CA ARG A 55 5.86 0.75 9.47
C ARG A 55 7.23 0.83 8.78
N ASP A 56 7.50 -0.06 7.83
CA ASP A 56 8.78 -0.11 7.13
C ASP A 56 8.99 1.11 6.23
N VAL A 57 7.93 1.59 5.57
CA VAL A 57 7.93 2.83 4.79
C VAL A 57 8.17 4.04 5.70
N SER A 58 7.44 4.14 6.81
CA SER A 58 7.62 5.22 7.79
C SER A 58 9.04 5.26 8.35
N GLY A 59 9.60 4.08 8.67
CA GLY A 59 10.99 3.92 9.11
C GLY A 59 11.98 4.34 8.04
N PHE A 60 11.81 3.87 6.80
CA PHE A 60 12.64 4.26 5.67
C PHE A 60 12.67 5.78 5.48
N PHE A 61 11.50 6.43 5.52
CA PHE A 61 11.38 7.87 5.30
C PHE A 61 12.12 8.70 6.36
N LYS A 62 12.13 8.19 7.60
CA LYS A 62 12.93 8.72 8.70
C LYS A 62 14.42 8.51 8.43
N ASP A 63 14.83 7.29 8.05
CA ASP A 63 16.23 6.93 7.81
C ASP A 63 16.87 7.75 6.69
N VAL A 64 16.13 8.01 5.61
CA VAL A 64 16.61 8.82 4.48
C VAL A 64 16.42 10.33 4.68
N GLY A 65 16.01 10.77 5.87
CA GLY A 65 15.95 12.19 6.25
C GLY A 65 14.88 13.02 5.52
N LEU A 66 13.97 12.41 4.77
CA LEU A 66 12.93 13.13 4.04
C LEU A 66 11.93 13.80 4.99
N ARG A 67 11.54 13.09 6.05
CA ARG A 67 10.67 13.65 7.09
C ARG A 67 11.28 14.87 7.78
N ALA A 68 12.58 14.85 8.05
CA ALA A 68 13.29 15.98 8.67
C ALA A 68 13.37 17.19 7.72
N ASN A 69 13.27 16.96 6.42
CA ASN A 69 13.27 17.99 5.39
C ASN A 69 11.85 18.48 5.03
N GLY A 70 10.83 18.11 5.83
CA GLY A 70 9.44 18.54 5.63
C GLY A 70 8.73 17.90 4.44
N GLN A 71 9.31 16.87 3.82
CA GLN A 71 8.69 16.17 2.69
C GLN A 71 7.68 15.14 3.21
N GLU A 72 6.64 14.87 2.42
CA GLU A 72 5.56 13.95 2.78
C GLU A 72 5.58 12.66 1.97
N PHE A 73 4.89 11.65 2.51
CA PHE A 73 4.70 10.35 1.86
C PHE A 73 3.23 10.04 1.71
N TRP A 74 2.77 9.80 0.48
CA TRP A 74 1.38 9.51 0.16
C TRP A 74 1.24 8.16 -0.54
N VAL A 75 0.05 7.59 -0.45
CA VAL A 75 -0.38 6.56 -1.39
C VAL A 75 -0.84 7.26 -2.67
N GLY A 76 -0.06 7.14 -3.74
CA GLY A 76 -0.37 7.76 -5.03
C GLY A 76 -1.33 6.92 -5.89
N GLU A 77 -1.29 5.60 -5.71
CA GLU A 77 -2.26 4.66 -6.28
C GLU A 77 -2.58 3.60 -5.23
N GLY A 78 -3.86 3.45 -4.90
CA GLY A 78 -4.33 2.44 -3.97
C GLY A 78 -5.41 1.59 -4.59
N GLY A 79 -5.25 0.28 -4.52
CA GLY A 79 -6.27 -0.68 -4.91
C GLY A 79 -6.32 -1.84 -3.95
N GLY A 80 -7.43 -2.57 -3.99
CA GLY A 80 -7.56 -3.81 -3.24
C GLY A 80 -6.65 -4.88 -3.85
N CYS A 81 -6.94 -5.23 -5.10
CA CYS A 81 -6.14 -6.15 -5.89
C CYS A 81 -5.51 -5.45 -7.09
N TYR A 82 -4.27 -5.80 -7.43
CA TYR A 82 -3.66 -5.41 -8.70
C TYR A 82 -4.31 -6.17 -9.87
N ASN A 83 -3.96 -5.84 -11.12
CA ASN A 83 -4.59 -6.39 -12.33
C ASN A 83 -6.09 -6.02 -12.46
N SER A 84 -6.44 -4.77 -12.19
CA SER A 84 -7.80 -4.22 -12.35
C SER A 84 -8.87 -4.76 -11.38
N GLY A 85 -8.43 -5.28 -10.23
CA GLY A 85 -9.35 -5.77 -9.20
C GLY A 85 -9.76 -7.22 -9.38
N TYR A 86 -10.49 -7.74 -8.39
CA TYR A 86 -11.03 -9.09 -8.35
C TYR A 86 -12.55 -9.05 -8.61
N PRO A 87 -13.05 -9.64 -9.71
CA PRO A 87 -14.48 -9.70 -10.02
C PRO A 87 -15.28 -10.43 -8.94
N GLY A 88 -16.36 -9.81 -8.46
CA GLY A 88 -17.19 -10.36 -7.38
C GLY A 88 -16.64 -10.08 -5.97
N LEU A 89 -15.55 -9.32 -5.86
CA LEU A 89 -15.01 -8.82 -4.59
C LEU A 89 -14.82 -7.30 -4.63
N THR A 90 -13.87 -6.81 -5.43
CA THR A 90 -13.48 -5.37 -5.48
C THR A 90 -14.54 -4.45 -6.05
N ASN A 91 -15.56 -4.99 -6.73
CA ASN A 91 -16.71 -4.27 -7.26
C ASN A 91 -18.00 -4.50 -6.45
N THR A 92 -17.87 -4.93 -5.20
CA THR A 92 -19.00 -5.23 -4.31
C THR A 92 -18.84 -4.56 -2.94
N PHE A 93 -19.86 -4.63 -2.10
CA PHE A 93 -19.79 -4.14 -0.72
C PHE A 93 -18.65 -4.76 0.10
N LEU A 94 -18.23 -6.00 -0.22
CA LEU A 94 -17.10 -6.65 0.44
C LEU A 94 -15.80 -5.84 0.31
N SER A 95 -15.66 -5.04 -0.76
CA SER A 95 -14.55 -4.12 -0.94
C SER A 95 -14.47 -3.04 0.15
N GLY A 96 -15.58 -2.73 0.82
CA GLY A 96 -15.61 -1.71 1.88
C GLY A 96 -14.78 -2.09 3.11
N PHE A 97 -14.70 -3.39 3.44
CA PHE A 97 -13.96 -3.85 4.62
C PHE A 97 -12.47 -3.55 4.52
N TRP A 98 -11.83 -3.92 3.41
CA TRP A 98 -10.41 -3.61 3.22
C TRP A 98 -10.19 -2.11 3.01
N TRP A 99 -11.08 -1.41 2.28
CA TRP A 99 -10.88 0.00 1.98
C TRP A 99 -10.88 0.86 3.25
N LEU A 100 -11.85 0.64 4.13
CA LEU A 100 -11.94 1.37 5.40
C LEU A 100 -10.83 0.98 6.37
N ASP A 101 -10.45 -0.30 6.44
CA ASP A 101 -9.32 -0.75 7.26
C ASP A 101 -8.00 -0.09 6.80
N GLN A 102 -7.78 -0.07 5.49
CA GLN A 102 -6.59 0.52 4.89
C GLN A 102 -6.51 2.04 5.16
N LEU A 103 -7.62 2.77 5.03
CA LEU A 103 -7.67 4.19 5.40
C LEU A 103 -7.42 4.44 6.89
N GLY A 104 -7.77 3.49 7.76
CA GLY A 104 -7.56 3.62 9.21
C GLY A 104 -6.13 3.33 9.69
N ILE A 105 -5.31 2.67 8.86
CA ILE A 105 -3.94 2.25 9.21
C ILE A 105 -2.87 3.23 8.67
N MET A 106 -3.20 3.98 7.61
CA MET A 106 -2.29 4.90 6.93
C MET A 106 -2.00 6.18 7.70
#